data_AF-A0A1Q5TL64-F1
#
_entry.id   AF-A0A1Q5TL64-F1
#
_cell.length_a   1.000
_cell.length_b   1.000
_cell.length_c   1.000
_cell.angle_alpha   90.00
_cell.angle_beta   90.00
_cell.angle_gamma   90.00
#
_symmetry.space_group_name_H-M   'P 1'
#
loop_
_entity.id
_entity.type
_entity.pdbx_description
1 polymer ?
#
loop_
_entity_poly.entity_id
_entity_poly.type
_entity_poly.pdbx_seq_one_letter_code
_entity_poly.pdbx_strand_id
1 'polypeptide(L)'
;MRYCAAERYQRSPDEEFYVDFNALKDRKPGLKTFISVGGWDAGGKVFSDMARFPGTRSAFISSSIALIEKYGFDSIDIDWEYPAAEDRDIPHHYPPPSDTYL
;
A
#
# COMPACT_ATOMS: atom_id res chain seq x y z
N MET A 1 40.56 14.82 -11.26
CA MET A 1 39.89 13.54 -11.59
C MET A 1 38.60 13.49 -10.80
N ARG A 2 37.46 13.37 -11.50
CA ARG A 2 36.12 13.43 -10.92
C ARG A 2 35.76 12.05 -10.34
N TYR A 3 35.37 12.00 -9.07
CA TYR A 3 34.57 10.90 -8.53
C TYR A 3 33.12 11.17 -8.90
N CYS A 4 32.50 10.25 -9.64
CA CYS A 4 31.07 10.24 -9.93
C CYS A 4 30.58 8.80 -9.76
N ALA A 5 30.31 8.40 -8.51
CA ALA A 5 29.63 7.14 -8.22
C ALA A 5 28.12 7.40 -8.30
N ALA A 6 27.58 7.41 -9.52
CA ALA A 6 26.17 7.28 -9.78
C ALA A 6 25.85 5.79 -10.00
N GLU A 7 26.01 4.98 -8.96
CA GLU A 7 25.58 3.58 -9.00
C GLU A 7 24.10 3.52 -8.60
N ARG A 8 23.27 3.58 -9.65
CA ARG A 8 21.98 2.91 -9.82
C ARG A 8 21.24 2.59 -8.51
N TYR A 9 20.31 3.47 -8.14
CA TYR A 9 19.14 3.10 -7.34
C TYR A 9 18.37 2.01 -8.11
N GLN A 10 18.61 0.74 -7.77
CA GLN A 10 17.88 -0.38 -8.34
C GLN A 10 16.41 -0.23 -7.90
N ARG A 11 15.48 -0.16 -8.85
CA ARG A 11 14.04 -0.15 -8.53
C ARG A 11 13.71 -1.39 -7.69
N SER A 12 12.79 -1.25 -6.74
CA SER A 12 12.26 -2.42 -6.06
C SER A 12 11.53 -3.32 -7.09
N PRO A 13 11.53 -4.65 -6.91
CA PRO A 13 10.78 -5.56 -7.78
C PRO A 13 9.30 -5.17 -7.92
N ASP A 14 8.71 -4.63 -6.86
CA ASP A 14 7.31 -4.18 -6.86
C ASP A 14 7.06 -3.05 -7.86
N GLU A 15 8.02 -2.15 -8.05
CA GLU A 15 7.87 -1.08 -9.05
C GLU A 15 7.78 -1.63 -10.48
N GLU A 16 8.45 -2.74 -10.76
CA GLU A 16 8.34 -3.43 -12.06
C GLU A 16 6.96 -4.10 -12.19
N PHE A 17 6.50 -4.79 -11.13
CA PHE A 17 5.17 -5.42 -11.12
C PHE A 17 4.02 -4.41 -11.22
N TYR A 18 4.15 -3.21 -10.65
CA TYR A 18 3.14 -2.16 -10.81
C TYR A 18 2.98 -1.74 -12.26
N VAL A 19 4.08 -1.61 -13.00
CA VAL A 19 4.05 -1.27 -14.42
C VAL A 19 3.39 -2.39 -15.22
N ASP A 20 3.82 -3.63 -15.00
CA ASP A 20 3.28 -4.80 -15.71
C ASP A 20 1.79 -5.02 -15.42
N PHE A 21 1.37 -4.83 -14.17
CA PHE A 21 -0.04 -4.95 -13.79
C PHE A 21 -0.91 -3.88 -14.45
N ASN A 22 -0.45 -2.62 -14.49
CA ASN A 22 -1.18 -1.54 -15.15
C ASN A 22 -1.24 -1.73 -16.69
N ALA A 23 -0.24 -2.37 -17.30
CA ALA A 23 -0.24 -2.70 -18.73
C ALA A 23 -1.36 -3.68 -19.14
N LEU A 24 -2.01 -4.35 -18.19
CA LEU A 24 -3.20 -5.17 -18.48
C LEU A 24 -4.36 -4.35 -19.08
N LYS A 25 -4.38 -3.03 -18.85
CA LYS A 25 -5.37 -2.11 -19.43
C LYS A 25 -5.31 -2.05 -20.96
N ASP A 26 -4.14 -2.29 -21.57
CA ASP A 26 -3.98 -2.33 -23.03
C ASP A 26 -4.75 -3.49 -23.67
N ARG A 27 -4.94 -4.58 -22.92
CA ARG A 27 -5.65 -5.79 -23.38
C ARG A 27 -7.15 -5.68 -23.19
N LYS A 28 -7.59 -4.91 -22.20
CA LYS A 28 -9.01 -4.73 -21.86
C LYS A 28 -9.30 -3.24 -21.65
N PRO A 29 -9.62 -2.50 -22.73
CA PRO A 29 -10.02 -1.10 -22.63
C PRO A 29 -11.16 -0.94 -21.61
N GLY A 30 -10.99 -0.03 -20.66
CA GLY A 30 -11.94 0.22 -19.57
C GLY A 30 -11.70 -0.61 -18.30
N LEU A 31 -10.72 -1.53 -18.28
CA LEU A 31 -10.22 -2.09 -17.02
C LEU A 31 -9.66 -0.96 -16.15
N LYS A 32 -9.99 -1.00 -14.86
CA LYS A 32 -9.42 -0.13 -13.84
C LYS A 32 -8.54 -0.95 -12.90
N THR A 33 -7.37 -0.43 -12.60
CA THR A 33 -6.38 -1.06 -11.73
C THR A 33 -6.19 -0.20 -10.49
N PHE A 34 -6.44 -0.78 -9.32
CA PHE A 34 -6.28 -0.09 -8.03
C PHE A 34 -5.10 -0.70 -7.27
N ILE A 35 -4.43 0.11 -6.46
CA ILE A 35 -3.45 -0.38 -5.49
C ILE A 35 -4.08 -0.41 -4.11
N SER A 36 -4.01 -1.56 -3.44
CA SER A 36 -4.51 -1.68 -2.06
C SER A 36 -3.40 -1.40 -1.06
N VAL A 37 -3.71 -0.64 -0.02
CA VAL A 37 -2.81 -0.32 1.10
C VAL A 37 -3.42 -0.87 2.38
N GLY A 38 -2.80 -1.91 2.92
CA GLY A 38 -3.20 -2.55 4.16
C GLY A 38 -3.12 -4.05 4.12
N GLY A 39 -4.22 -4.68 4.48
CA GLY A 39 -4.32 -6.12 4.72
C GLY A 39 -4.02 -6.50 6.16
N TRP A 40 -4.36 -7.74 6.49
CA TRP A 40 -4.34 -8.31 7.84
C TRP A 40 -3.12 -7.95 8.71
N ASP A 41 -1.92 -8.16 8.20
CA ASP A 41 -0.67 -7.98 8.97
C ASP A 41 -0.16 -6.53 9.02
N ALA A 42 -0.81 -5.60 8.31
CA ALA A 42 -0.45 -4.18 8.38
C ALA A 42 -0.74 -3.59 9.78
N GLY A 43 -1.70 -4.20 10.51
CA GLY A 43 -2.12 -3.80 11.85
C GLY A 43 -3.01 -2.56 11.86
N GLY A 44 -3.95 -2.49 12.80
CA GLY A 44 -4.90 -1.38 12.93
C GLY A 44 -4.25 -0.05 13.36
N LYS A 45 -3.17 -0.13 14.15
CA LYS A 45 -2.56 1.07 14.75
C LYS A 45 -2.01 2.04 13.72
N VAL A 46 -1.40 1.56 12.63
CA VAL A 46 -0.83 2.43 11.58
C VAL A 46 -1.93 3.25 10.89
N PHE A 47 -3.08 2.63 10.64
CA PHE A 47 -4.24 3.31 10.06
C PHE A 47 -4.89 4.27 11.05
N SER A 48 -5.03 3.88 12.32
CA SER A 48 -5.50 4.75 13.40
C SER A 48 -4.63 6.01 13.50
N ASP A 49 -3.30 5.87 13.50
CA ASP A 49 -2.37 7.01 13.56
C ASP A 49 -2.43 7.88 12.31
N MET A 50 -2.48 7.27 11.12
CA MET A 50 -2.66 7.96 9.85
C MET A 50 -3.96 8.78 9.85
N ALA A 51 -5.07 8.20 10.31
CA ALA A 51 -6.39 8.81 10.29
C ALA A 51 -6.58 9.88 11.39
N ARG A 52 -5.79 9.87 12.47
CA ARG A 52 -6.00 10.68 13.68
C ARG A 52 -5.95 12.19 13.44
N PHE A 53 -4.95 12.68 12.73
CA PHE A 53 -4.71 14.12 12.58
C PHE A 53 -4.92 14.62 11.14
N PRO A 54 -5.37 15.88 10.95
CA PRO A 54 -5.48 16.46 9.62
C PRO A 54 -4.16 16.40 8.82
N GLY A 55 -3.03 16.65 9.48
CA GLY A 55 -1.71 16.61 8.85
C GLY A 55 -1.31 15.21 8.37
N THR A 56 -1.57 14.17 9.16
CA THR A 56 -1.25 12.79 8.78
C THR A 56 -2.15 12.28 7.65
N ARG A 57 -3.45 12.64 7.68
CA ARG A 57 -4.37 12.37 6.57
C ARG A 57 -3.92 13.06 5.28
N SER A 58 -3.54 14.34 5.37
CA SER A 58 -3.04 15.08 4.22
C SER A 58 -1.76 14.48 3.65
N ALA A 59 -0.83 14.04 4.50
CA ALA A 59 0.40 13.41 4.06
C ALA A 59 0.12 12.09 3.32
N PHE A 60 -0.78 11.25 3.85
CA PHE A 60 -1.20 10.01 3.22
C PHE A 60 -1.89 10.23 1.87
N ILE A 61 -2.79 11.21 1.78
CA ILE A 61 -3.47 11.55 0.52
C ILE A 61 -2.45 11.99 -0.53
N SER A 62 -1.54 12.91 -0.17
CA SER A 62 -0.52 13.40 -1.10
C SER A 62 0.43 12.31 -1.57
N SER A 63 0.88 11.41 -0.69
CA SER A 63 1.74 10.30 -1.08
C SER A 63 1.01 9.26 -1.94
N SER A 64 -0.27 9.02 -1.66
CA SER A 64 -1.11 8.11 -2.45
C SER A 64 -1.31 8.63 -3.87
N ILE A 65 -1.63 9.92 -4.03
CA ILE A 65 -1.75 10.55 -5.36
C ILE A 65 -0.44 10.44 -6.12
N ALA A 66 0.70 10.76 -5.48
CA ALA A 66 2.00 10.67 -6.12
C ALA A 66 2.32 9.24 -6.60
N LEU A 67 1.94 8.22 -5.84
CA LEU A 67 2.11 6.82 -6.23
C LEU A 67 1.21 6.45 -7.41
N ILE A 68 -0.08 6.81 -7.36
CA ILE A 68 -1.07 6.58 -8.42
C ILE A 68 -0.57 7.18 -9.73
N GLU A 69 -0.16 8.46 -9.71
CA GLU A 69 0.35 9.17 -10.89
C GLU A 69 1.66 8.59 -11.41
N LYS A 70 2.56 8.17 -10.51
CA LYS A 70 3.88 7.61 -10.89
C LYS A 70 3.77 6.29 -11.64
N TYR A 71 2.85 5.41 -11.24
CA TYR A 71 2.74 4.06 -11.83
C TYR A 71 1.50 3.84 -12.69
N GLY A 72 0.61 4.82 -12.79
CA GLY A 72 -0.55 4.78 -13.68
C GLY A 72 -1.74 3.98 -13.15
N PHE A 73 -1.86 3.79 -11.84
CA PHE A 73 -3.07 3.25 -11.22
C PHE A 73 -4.25 4.21 -11.42
N ASP A 74 -5.48 3.69 -11.37
CA ASP A 74 -6.70 4.50 -11.49
C ASP A 74 -7.25 4.92 -10.12
N SER A 75 -6.89 4.21 -9.04
CA SER A 75 -7.31 4.53 -7.69
C SER A 75 -6.48 3.81 -6.63
N ILE A 76 -6.80 4.11 -5.37
CA ILE A 76 -6.30 3.42 -4.17
C ILE A 76 -7.47 2.74 -3.47
N ASP A 77 -7.19 1.57 -2.92
CA ASP A 77 -8.06 0.84 -2.00
C ASP A 77 -7.42 0.85 -0.60
N ILE A 78 -8.21 1.10 0.45
CA ILE A 78 -7.72 1.13 1.83
C ILE A 78 -8.27 -0.09 2.52
N ASP A 79 -7.40 -1.07 2.75
CA ASP A 79 -7.75 -2.33 3.38
C ASP A 79 -7.36 -2.30 4.87
N TRP A 80 -8.06 -1.45 5.62
CA TRP A 80 -7.89 -1.34 7.07
C TRP A 80 -8.72 -2.41 7.78
N GLU A 81 -8.03 -3.42 8.30
CA GLU A 81 -8.63 -4.56 9.00
C GLU A 81 -8.30 -4.57 10.49
N TYR A 82 -9.12 -4.02 11.39
CA TYR A 82 -10.31 -3.22 11.18
C TYR A 82 -10.25 -1.98 12.08
N PRO A 83 -10.96 -0.89 11.75
CA PRO A 83 -11.08 0.25 12.66
C PRO A 83 -11.67 -0.16 14.01
N ALA A 84 -11.12 0.39 15.09
CA ALA A 84 -11.55 0.18 16.48
C ALA A 84 -11.46 -1.27 17.03
N ALA A 85 -10.92 -2.22 16.27
CA ALA A 85 -10.70 -3.58 16.76
C ALA A 85 -9.41 -3.64 17.59
N GLU A 86 -9.54 -3.81 18.91
CA GLU A 86 -8.41 -3.80 19.85
C GLU A 86 -7.37 -4.90 19.55
N ASP A 87 -7.83 -6.05 19.05
CA ASP A 87 -6.99 -7.20 18.71
C ASP A 87 -6.23 -7.02 17.38
N ARG A 88 -6.46 -5.91 16.67
CA ARG A 88 -5.74 -5.51 15.45
C ARG A 88 -4.65 -4.48 15.71
N ASP A 89 -4.61 -3.81 16.87
CA ASP A 89 -3.62 -2.75 17.17
C ASP A 89 -2.21 -3.29 17.50
N ILE A 90 -2.05 -4.61 17.55
CA ILE A 90 -0.80 -5.31 17.86
C ILE A 90 -0.19 -5.92 16.59
N PRO A 91 1.12 -5.73 16.31
CA PRO A 91 1.82 -6.51 15.30
C PRO A 91 1.74 -7.99 15.69
N HIS A 92 1.03 -8.79 14.89
CA HIS A 92 0.88 -10.21 15.14
C HIS A 92 2.24 -10.91 14.99
N HIS A 93 2.93 -11.16 16.09
CA HIS A 93 3.86 -12.28 16.16
C HIS A 93 3.00 -13.54 16.25
N TYR A 94 2.59 -14.06 15.09
CA TYR A 94 1.70 -15.22 14.98
C TYR A 94 2.36 -16.50 15.53
N PRO A 95 1.58 -17.43 16.10
CA PRO A 95 0.69 -18.27 15.27
C PRO A 95 -0.81 -18.12 15.60
N PRO A 96 -1.72 -18.60 14.71
CA PRO A 96 -3.17 -18.47 14.89
C PRO A 96 -3.64 -19.27 16.10
N PRO A 97 -4.71 -18.82 16.80
CA PRO A 97 -5.65 -19.76 17.37
C PRO A 97 -6.34 -20.47 16.20
N SER A 98 -6.10 -21.78 16.10
CA SER A 98 -6.81 -22.71 15.23
C SER A 98 -8.33 -22.54 15.38
N ASP A 99 -9.03 -22.43 14.26
CA ASP A 99 -10.44 -22.82 14.08
C ASP A 99 -11.38 -22.56 15.27
N THR A 100 -11.90 -21.34 15.40
CA THR A 100 -13.18 -21.13 16.10
C THR A 100 -13.96 -20.00 15.47
N TYR A 101 -14.63 -20.30 14.34
CA TYR A 101 -15.98 -19.83 14.03
C TYR A 101 -16.64 -20.85 13.07
N LEU A 102 -16.99 -22.01 13.62
CA LEU A 102 -18.16 -22.80 13.25
C LEU A 102 -19.11 -22.83 14.45
#